data_AF-A0A7S2UZA0-F1
#
_entry.id   AF-A0A7S2UZA0-F1
#
_cell.length_a   1.000
_cell.length_b   1.000
_cell.length_c   1.000
_cell.angle_alpha   90.00
_cell.angle_beta   90.00
_cell.angle_gamma   90.00
#
_symmetry.space_group_name_H-M   'P 1'
#
loop_
_entity.id
_entity.type
_entity.pdbx_description
1 polymer ?
#
loop_
_entity_poly.entity_id
_entity_poly.type
_entity_poly.pdbx_seq_one_letter_code
_entity_poly.pdbx_strand_id
1 'polypeptide(L)'
;EQSMQLVDPSVTVPYWDFTLDGHDILLNNGGDFNGLWEQSKIFDPDWFGDCHNEHRTVTEGRWAWKLKIAQDQWDNQVRNSYGLLRSPWNNNNFPYAQRFYELSGVPVWDIVN
;
A
#
# COMPACT_ATOMS: atom_id res chain seq x y z
N GLU A 1 6.82 -10.97 11.03
CA GLU A 1 7.02 -12.41 10.82
C GLU A 1 6.85 -13.20 12.10
N GLN A 2 7.70 -13.02 13.12
CA GLN A 2 7.61 -13.76 14.39
C GLN A 2 6.22 -13.70 15.05
N SER A 3 5.57 -12.53 15.07
CA SER A 3 4.20 -12.40 15.60
C SER A 3 3.13 -13.14 14.80
N MET A 4 3.34 -13.34 13.49
CA MET A 4 2.43 -14.13 12.64
C MET A 4 2.65 -15.62 12.85
N GLN A 5 3.92 -16.04 12.96
CA GLN A 5 4.29 -17.43 13.25
C GLN A 5 3.80 -17.93 14.62
N LEU A 6 3.59 -17.02 15.58
CA LEU A 6 2.95 -17.34 16.86
C LEU A 6 1.47 -17.70 16.73
N VAL A 7 0.79 -17.22 15.69
CA VAL A 7 -0.62 -17.53 15.40
C VAL A 7 -0.70 -18.75 14.48
N ASP A 8 0.09 -18.75 13.42
CA ASP A 8 0.20 -19.84 12.46
C ASP A 8 1.65 -20.01 11.99
N PRO A 9 2.35 -21.09 12.39
CA PRO A 9 3.75 -21.29 12.08
C PRO A 9 4.02 -21.61 10.60
N SER A 10 2.98 -21.92 9.80
CA SER A 10 3.13 -22.15 8.37
C SER A 10 3.25 -20.87 7.54
N VAL A 11 2.95 -19.71 8.15
CA VAL A 11 2.87 -18.43 7.45
C VAL A 11 4.20 -17.67 7.54
N THR A 12 4.67 -17.20 6.39
CA THR A 12 5.80 -16.27 6.26
C THR A 12 5.34 -14.93 5.69
N VAL A 13 6.20 -13.90 5.78
CA VAL A 13 5.87 -12.58 5.20
C VAL A 13 6.13 -12.62 3.69
N PRO A 14 5.10 -12.47 2.84
CA PRO A 14 5.29 -12.39 1.40
C PRO A 14 5.97 -11.06 1.04
N TYR A 15 6.74 -11.06 -0.04
CA TYR A 15 7.27 -9.84 -0.64
C TYR A 15 6.50 -9.51 -1.92
N TRP A 16 6.40 -8.22 -2.24
CA TRP A 16 5.84 -7.77 -3.51
C TRP A 16 6.97 -7.31 -4.43
N ASP A 17 7.09 -7.97 -5.58
CA ASP A 17 7.99 -7.54 -6.64
C ASP A 17 7.24 -6.64 -7.63
N PHE A 18 7.24 -5.35 -7.35
CA PHE A 18 6.62 -4.36 -8.24
C PHE A 18 7.34 -4.23 -9.60
N THR A 19 8.56 -4.75 -9.73
CA THR A 19 9.30 -4.68 -11.00
C THR A 19 8.77 -5.69 -12.02
N LEU A 20 8.31 -6.87 -11.55
CA LEU A 20 7.65 -7.86 -12.38
C LEU A 20 6.29 -7.36 -12.85
N ASP A 21 5.49 -6.76 -11.96
CA ASP A 21 4.21 -6.16 -12.34
C ASP A 21 4.42 -5.00 -13.32
N GLY A 22 5.42 -4.15 -13.09
CA GLY A 22 5.79 -3.09 -14.01
C GLY A 22 6.22 -3.62 -15.39
N HIS A 23 6.97 -4.71 -15.43
CA HIS A 23 7.35 -5.38 -16.68
C HIS A 23 6.13 -5.96 -17.41
N ASP A 24 5.19 -6.57 -16.68
CA ASP A 24 3.96 -7.12 -17.27
C ASP A 24 3.09 -6.01 -17.88
N ILE A 25 2.94 -4.88 -17.18
CA ILE A 25 2.23 -3.69 -17.67
C ILE A 25 2.91 -3.11 -18.92
N LEU A 26 4.24 -3.07 -18.96
CA LEU A 26 4.98 -2.58 -20.13
C LEU A 26 4.72 -3.45 -21.36
N LEU A 27 4.64 -4.78 -21.19
CA LEU A 27 4.43 -5.71 -22.30
C LEU A 27 2.96 -5.84 -22.71
N ASN A 28 2.05 -5.87 -21.74
CA ASN A 28 0.65 -6.23 -21.96
C ASN A 28 -0.31 -5.02 -21.95
N ASN A 29 0.10 -3.90 -21.35
CA ASN A 29 -0.72 -2.70 -21.22
C ASN A 29 -0.09 -1.44 -21.84
N GLY A 30 0.91 -1.62 -22.72
CA GLY A 30 1.57 -0.50 -23.41
C GLY A 30 2.28 0.49 -22.48
N GLY A 31 2.58 0.07 -21.24
CA GLY A 31 3.18 0.94 -20.22
C GLY A 31 2.21 1.83 -19.45
N ASP A 32 0.89 1.61 -19.59
CA ASP A 32 -0.10 2.31 -18.76
C ASP A 32 -0.16 1.69 -17.35
N PHE A 33 0.50 2.35 -16.40
CA PHE A 33 0.53 1.94 -14.99
C PHE A 33 -0.82 2.03 -14.29
N ASN A 34 -1.85 2.63 -14.90
CA ASN A 34 -3.22 2.53 -14.37
C ASN A 34 -3.75 1.09 -14.45
N GLY A 35 -3.27 0.27 -15.38
CA GLY A 35 -3.63 -1.16 -15.47
C GLY A 35 -3.09 -2.00 -14.32
N LEU A 36 -2.22 -1.47 -13.46
CA LEU A 36 -1.70 -2.18 -12.29
C LEU A 36 -2.83 -2.69 -11.38
N TRP A 37 -3.88 -1.88 -11.19
CA TRP A 37 -5.00 -2.18 -10.29
C TRP A 37 -5.86 -3.34 -10.80
N GLU A 38 -5.94 -3.50 -12.13
CA GLU A 38 -6.75 -4.53 -12.78
C GLU A 38 -5.95 -5.81 -13.07
N GLN A 39 -4.64 -5.69 -13.32
CA GLN A 39 -3.80 -6.80 -13.78
C GLN A 39 -2.97 -7.45 -12.67
N SER A 40 -2.60 -6.70 -11.64
CA SER A 40 -1.79 -7.27 -10.56
C SER A 40 -2.65 -8.07 -9.59
N LYS A 41 -2.32 -9.36 -9.47
CA LYS A 41 -2.94 -10.30 -8.52
C LYS A 41 -2.84 -9.87 -7.07
N ILE A 42 -1.93 -8.94 -6.74
CA ILE A 42 -1.80 -8.41 -5.38
C ILE A 42 -3.06 -7.64 -4.94
N PHE A 43 -3.81 -7.10 -5.91
CA PHE A 43 -5.06 -6.36 -5.70
C PHE A 43 -6.30 -7.23 -5.91
N ASP A 44 -6.15 -8.54 -6.10
CA ASP A 44 -7.28 -9.46 -6.09
C ASP A 44 -8.01 -9.40 -4.73
N PRO A 45 -9.35 -9.61 -4.70
CA PRO A 45 -10.13 -9.60 -3.47
C PRO A 45 -9.63 -10.59 -2.39
N ASP A 46 -9.03 -11.71 -2.82
CA ASP A 46 -8.49 -12.73 -1.90
C ASP A 46 -7.19 -12.29 -1.19
N TRP A 47 -6.59 -11.18 -1.61
CA TRP A 47 -5.35 -10.65 -1.07
C TRP A 47 -5.54 -9.27 -0.41
N PHE A 48 -5.15 -8.18 -1.08
CA PHE A 48 -5.36 -6.82 -0.55
C PHE A 48 -6.65 -6.17 -1.07
N GLY A 49 -7.18 -6.60 -2.21
CA GLY A 49 -8.35 -6.00 -2.86
C GLY A 49 -8.05 -4.67 -3.55
N ASP A 50 -8.87 -4.35 -4.55
CA ASP A 50 -8.80 -3.08 -5.27
C ASP A 50 -9.51 -1.95 -4.50
N CYS A 51 -8.88 -0.77 -4.53
CA CYS A 51 -9.37 0.45 -3.91
C CYS A 51 -9.59 1.59 -4.93
N HIS A 52 -9.34 1.34 -6.21
CA HIS A 52 -9.54 2.31 -7.28
C HIS A 52 -11.02 2.35 -7.71
N ASN A 53 -11.86 2.82 -6.80
CA ASN A 53 -13.30 2.98 -7.04
C ASN A 53 -13.82 4.30 -6.46
N GLU A 54 -15.09 4.61 -6.75
CA GLU A 54 -15.77 5.84 -6.31
C GLU A 54 -15.80 5.97 -4.78
N HIS A 55 -15.80 4.85 -4.06
CA HIS A 55 -15.89 4.82 -2.60
C HIS A 55 -14.54 5.00 -1.90
N ARG A 56 -13.43 4.98 -2.66
CA ARG A 56 -12.05 5.15 -2.16
C ARG A 56 -11.75 4.21 -1.00
N THR A 57 -12.25 3.00 -1.11
CA THR A 57 -12.13 1.94 -0.12
C THR A 57 -12.12 0.62 -0.83
N VAL A 58 -11.48 -0.38 -0.24
CA VAL A 58 -11.63 -1.74 -0.74
C VAL A 58 -13.09 -2.15 -0.58
N THR A 59 -13.74 -2.61 -1.65
CA THR A 59 -15.18 -2.99 -1.62
C THR A 59 -15.38 -4.48 -1.44
N GLU A 60 -14.36 -5.29 -1.73
CA GLU A 60 -14.41 -6.75 -1.75
C GLU A 60 -13.27 -7.38 -0.94
N GLY A 61 -13.42 -8.64 -0.55
CA GLY A 61 -12.36 -9.35 0.15
C GLY A 61 -12.22 -9.05 1.65
N ARG A 62 -11.08 -9.45 2.24
CA ARG A 62 -10.85 -9.37 3.70
C ARG A 62 -10.90 -7.95 4.24
N TRP A 63 -10.50 -6.98 3.44
CA TRP A 63 -10.35 -5.56 3.80
C TRP A 63 -11.55 -4.69 3.40
N ALA A 64 -12.61 -5.30 2.86
CA ALA A 64 -13.82 -4.61 2.40
C ALA A 64 -14.39 -3.65 3.45
N TRP A 65 -14.55 -2.37 3.09
CA TRP A 65 -15.10 -1.26 3.88
C TRP A 65 -14.36 -0.92 5.18
N LYS A 66 -13.24 -1.60 5.47
CA LYS A 66 -12.46 -1.43 6.71
C LYS A 66 -11.36 -0.37 6.57
N LEU A 67 -10.95 -0.08 5.34
CA LEU A 67 -9.85 0.83 5.04
C LEU A 67 -10.32 1.88 4.05
N LYS A 68 -10.37 3.13 4.49
CA LYS A 68 -10.49 4.25 3.56
C LYS A 68 -9.09 4.62 3.08
N ILE A 69 -8.92 4.87 1.79
CA ILE A 69 -7.64 5.21 1.20
C ILE A 69 -7.76 6.60 0.57
N ALA A 70 -6.87 7.51 0.94
CA ALA A 70 -6.87 8.84 0.36
C ALA A 70 -6.15 8.81 -0.99
N GLN A 71 -6.81 9.33 -2.03
CA GLN A 71 -6.24 9.48 -3.39
C GLN A 71 -5.70 10.90 -3.58
N ASP A 72 -4.84 11.11 -4.59
CA ASP A 72 -4.28 12.42 -4.97
C ASP A 72 -3.57 13.15 -3.82
N GLN A 73 -2.89 12.38 -2.96
CA GLN A 73 -2.21 12.91 -1.77
C GLN A 73 -0.82 13.46 -2.06
N TRP A 74 -0.48 13.69 -3.33
CA TRP A 74 0.86 14.15 -3.74
C TRP A 74 1.27 15.44 -3.02
N ASP A 75 0.31 16.35 -2.81
CA ASP A 75 0.53 17.64 -2.14
C ASP A 75 0.05 17.65 -0.68
N ASN A 76 -0.37 16.51 -0.10
CA ASN A 76 -0.91 16.51 1.26
C ASN A 76 0.21 16.59 2.31
N GLN A 77 0.21 17.68 3.08
CA GLN A 77 1.16 17.94 4.16
C GLN A 77 0.76 17.29 5.50
N VAL A 78 -0.40 16.63 5.58
CA VAL A 78 -0.83 15.91 6.80
C VAL A 78 0.03 14.65 6.96
N ARG A 79 1.06 14.77 7.80
CA ARG A 79 2.00 13.72 8.16
C ARG A 79 1.75 13.30 9.61
N ASN A 80 1.86 12.01 9.93
CA ASN A 80 2.07 11.61 11.33
C ASN A 80 3.40 12.24 11.79
N SER A 81 3.45 12.79 13.00
CA SER A 81 4.61 13.45 13.63
C SER A 81 5.91 12.63 13.55
N TYR A 82 5.79 11.30 13.39
CA TYR A 82 6.91 10.38 13.35
C TYR A 82 7.24 9.83 11.97
N GLY A 83 6.44 10.10 10.92
CA GLY A 83 6.69 9.56 9.58
C GLY A 83 6.73 8.03 9.49
N LEU A 84 6.25 7.31 10.52
CA LEU A 84 6.28 5.85 10.59
C LEU A 84 4.92 5.25 10.19
N LEU A 85 4.94 4.26 9.29
CA LEU A 85 3.74 3.54 8.83
C LEU A 85 3.06 2.76 9.96
N ARG A 86 3.78 2.53 11.06
CA ARG A 86 3.40 1.70 12.22
C ARG A 86 3.82 2.34 13.55
N SER A 87 3.61 3.65 13.72
CA SER A 87 3.78 4.24 15.06
C SER A 87 2.68 3.70 16.00
N PRO A 88 3.02 3.30 17.25
CA PRO A 88 2.01 2.94 18.26
C PRO A 88 1.04 4.09 18.53
N TRP A 89 1.50 5.31 18.26
CA TRP A 89 0.74 6.54 18.38
C TRP A 89 0.46 7.06 16.97
N ASN A 90 -0.66 6.63 16.41
CA ASN A 90 -1.20 7.25 15.20
C ASN A 90 -1.89 8.56 15.62
N ASN A 91 -1.13 9.66 15.63
CA ASN A 91 -1.66 11.00 15.91
C ASN A 91 -2.54 11.55 14.77
N ASN A 92 -2.79 10.76 13.72
CA ASN A 92 -3.62 11.17 12.61
C ASN A 92 -5.09 10.84 12.88
N ASN A 93 -5.92 11.88 13.09
CA ASN A 93 -7.38 11.75 13.24
C ASN A 93 -8.09 11.50 11.89
N PHE A 94 -7.33 11.38 10.79
CA PHE A 94 -7.89 11.02 9.50
C PHE A 94 -8.03 9.48 9.38
N PRO A 95 -9.20 8.97 8.97
CA PRO A 95 -9.48 7.53 8.89
C PRO A 95 -8.78 6.84 7.70
N TYR A 96 -7.79 7.49 7.08
CA TYR A 96 -7.17 7.05 5.83
C TYR A 96 -5.80 6.44 6.06
N ALA A 97 -5.52 5.31 5.41
CA ALA A 97 -4.16 4.77 5.33
C ALA A 97 -3.29 5.65 4.43
N GLN A 98 -2.14 6.11 4.93
CA GLN A 98 -1.18 6.94 4.17
C GLN A 98 0.09 6.12 3.87
N ARG A 99 0.60 6.20 2.62
CA ARG A 99 1.93 5.72 2.22
C ARG A 99 2.87 6.93 2.08
N PHE A 100 4.13 6.81 2.50
CA PHE A 100 5.14 7.87 2.40
C PHE A 100 6.38 7.39 1.65
N TYR A 101 7.06 8.31 0.96
CA TYR A 101 8.35 8.10 0.29
C TYR A 101 9.51 8.89 0.98
N GLU A 102 9.23 9.60 2.07
CA GLU A 102 10.19 10.39 2.86
C GLU A 102 10.08 10.06 4.36
N LEU A 103 11.20 9.87 5.03
CA LEU A 103 11.28 9.74 6.50
C LEU A 103 12.00 10.98 7.05
N SER A 104 11.38 11.73 7.97
CA SER A 104 11.99 12.90 8.61
C SER A 104 12.55 13.97 7.64
N GLY A 105 11.88 14.17 6.50
CA GLY A 105 12.31 15.12 5.47
C GLY A 105 13.47 14.63 4.60
N VAL A 106 13.88 13.38 4.77
CA VAL A 106 14.88 12.72 3.93
C VAL A 106 14.15 11.73 3.02
N PRO A 107 14.26 11.86 1.70
CA PRO A 107 13.67 10.90 0.79
C PRO A 107 14.37 9.55 0.88
N VAL A 108 13.64 8.46 0.64
CA VAL A 108 14.12 7.07 0.83
C VAL A 108 15.43 6.75 0.07
N TRP A 109 15.72 7.43 -1.03
CA TRP A 109 16.98 7.25 -1.77
C TRP A 109 18.21 7.87 -1.11
N ASP A 110 18.04 8.84 -0.20
CA ASP A 110 19.14 9.45 0.55
C ASP A 110 19.52 8.67 1.82
N ILE A 111 18.77 7.60 2.15
CA ILE A 111 19.04 6.72 3.31
C ILE A 111 20.00 5.56 2.92
N VAL A 112 20.26 5.38 1.62
CA VAL A 112 21.03 4.25 1.07
C VAL A 112 22.47 4.63 0.66
N ASN A 113 22.94 5.81 1.05
CA ASN A 113 24.35 6.25 0.94
C ASN A 113 24.93 6.52 2.33
#